data_AF-A0A6P6MJI6-F1
#
_entry.id   AF-A0A6P6MJI6-F1
#
_cell.length_a   1.000
_cell.length_b   1.000
_cell.length_c   1.000
_cell.angle_alpha   90.00
_cell.angle_beta   90.00
_cell.angle_gamma   90.00
#
_symmetry.space_group_name_H-M   'P 1'
#
loop_
_entity.id
_entity.type
_entity.pdbx_description
1 polymer ?
#
loop_
_entity_poly.entity_id
_entity_poly.type
_entity_poly.pdbx_seq_one_letter_code
_entity_poly.pdbx_strand_id
1 'polypeptide(L)'
;MPSEYISICMRFTSAESKRKESAKKLEAFQSRMAHAKRFSQIPMSKCMRDLCKEEDYTFLNCLGKQDERLEDSTCLESEYQEKQEERIRHRQEREQLEREKQCEKEEQQKDFQKKVVLQDLGLDPGSENESVKHLLMRL
;
A
#
# COMPACT_ATOMS: atom_id res chain seq x y z
N MET A 1 -20.70 12.07 -70.72
CA MET A 1 -21.34 12.47 -69.45
C MET A 1 -20.75 11.74 -68.23
N PRO A 2 -19.47 11.94 -67.83
CA PRO A 2 -18.92 11.33 -66.59
C PRO A 2 -18.91 12.26 -65.36
N SER A 3 -19.32 13.53 -65.49
CA SER A 3 -19.13 14.56 -64.46
C SER A 3 -19.99 14.36 -63.20
N GLU A 4 -21.22 13.88 -63.34
CA GLU A 4 -22.13 13.75 -62.19
C GLU A 4 -21.81 12.55 -61.29
N TYR A 5 -21.33 11.45 -61.87
CA TYR A 5 -21.02 10.22 -61.13
C TYR A 5 -19.83 10.40 -60.17
N ILE A 6 -18.82 11.17 -60.61
CA ILE A 6 -17.66 11.52 -59.78
C ILE A 6 -18.08 12.41 -58.60
N SER A 7 -19.02 13.34 -58.82
CA SER A 7 -19.54 14.22 -57.76
C SER A 7 -20.30 13.44 -56.68
N ILE A 8 -21.10 12.43 -57.06
CA ILE A 8 -21.85 11.59 -56.13
C ILE A 8 -20.91 10.73 -55.27
N CYS A 9 -19.91 10.08 -55.88
CA CYS A 9 -18.92 9.29 -55.14
C CYS A 9 -18.13 10.12 -54.13
N MET A 10 -17.72 11.34 -54.48
CA MET A 10 -16.99 12.26 -53.59
C MET A 10 -17.85 12.73 -52.39
N ARG A 11 -19.16 12.88 -52.57
CA ARG A 11 -20.08 13.22 -51.47
C ARG A 11 -20.29 12.05 -50.51
N PHE A 12 -20.33 10.81 -51.03
CA PHE A 12 -20.50 9.60 -50.21
C PHE A 12 -19.29 9.35 -49.31
N THR A 13 -18.07 9.49 -49.84
CA THR A 13 -16.83 9.33 -49.06
C THR A 13 -16.67 10.42 -47.99
N SER A 14 -17.09 11.66 -48.28
CA SER A 14 -17.10 12.75 -47.29
C SER A 14 -18.08 12.48 -46.14
N ALA A 15 -19.27 11.95 -46.44
CA ALA A 15 -20.27 11.62 -45.42
C ALA A 15 -19.83 10.45 -44.52
N GLU A 16 -19.20 9.42 -45.09
CA GLU A 16 -18.63 8.31 -44.31
C GLU A 16 -17.47 8.75 -43.41
N SER A 17 -16.61 9.65 -43.90
CA SER A 17 -15.51 10.19 -43.11
C SER A 17 -16.02 10.98 -41.89
N LYS A 18 -17.06 11.81 -42.08
CA LYS A 18 -17.74 12.52 -40.97
C LYS A 18 -18.39 11.58 -39.96
N ARG A 19 -18.99 10.47 -40.42
CA ARG A 19 -19.55 9.43 -39.53
C ARG A 19 -18.46 8.74 -38.71
N LYS A 20 -17.35 8.36 -39.33
CA LYS A 20 -16.20 7.73 -38.63
C LYS A 20 -15.58 8.67 -37.60
N GLU A 21 -15.47 9.96 -37.90
CA GLU A 21 -14.98 10.96 -36.94
C GLU A 21 -15.95 11.17 -35.76
N SER A 22 -17.25 11.20 -36.02
CA SER A 22 -18.26 11.29 -34.97
C SER A 22 -18.29 10.06 -34.05
N ALA A 23 -18.08 8.86 -34.60
CA ALA A 23 -17.99 7.62 -33.83
C ALA A 23 -16.75 7.62 -32.92
N LYS A 24 -15.58 8.05 -33.44
CA LYS A 24 -14.35 8.20 -32.64
C LYS A 24 -14.51 9.23 -31.51
N LYS A 25 -15.20 10.34 -31.77
CA LYS A 25 -15.53 11.33 -30.73
C LYS A 25 -16.47 10.77 -29.67
N LEU A 26 -17.45 9.95 -30.08
CA LEU A 26 -18.37 9.29 -29.15
C LEU A 26 -17.65 8.26 -28.28
N GLU A 27 -16.76 7.44 -28.85
CA GLU A 27 -15.94 6.50 -28.09
C GLU A 27 -14.99 7.20 -27.12
N ALA A 28 -14.32 8.26 -27.55
CA ALA A 28 -13.46 9.04 -26.65
C ALA A 28 -14.25 9.65 -25.49
N PHE A 29 -15.46 10.13 -25.74
CA PHE A 29 -16.35 10.64 -24.71
C PHE A 29 -16.89 9.53 -23.78
N GLN A 30 -17.24 8.36 -24.32
CA GLN A 30 -17.69 7.22 -23.54
C GLN A 30 -16.56 6.64 -22.67
N SER A 31 -15.34 6.57 -23.21
CA SER A 31 -14.13 6.19 -22.47
C SER A 31 -13.85 7.17 -21.32
N ARG A 32 -14.00 8.48 -21.58
CA ARG A 32 -13.95 9.50 -20.52
C ARG A 32 -15.04 9.33 -19.47
N MET A 33 -16.25 8.89 -19.79
CA MET A 33 -17.31 8.70 -18.78
C MET A 33 -17.32 7.31 -18.12
N ALA A 34 -16.43 6.41 -18.52
CA ALA A 34 -16.37 5.05 -17.98
C ALA A 34 -15.95 5.02 -16.50
N HIS A 35 -15.03 5.91 -16.10
CA HIS A 35 -14.61 6.03 -14.70
C HIS A 35 -15.79 6.47 -13.82
N ALA A 36 -16.53 7.52 -14.22
CA ALA A 36 -17.67 8.04 -13.47
C ALA A 36 -18.76 6.98 -13.23
N LYS A 37 -18.99 6.10 -14.22
CA LYS A 37 -19.91 4.97 -14.08
C LYS A 37 -19.43 3.95 -13.05
N ARG A 38 -18.14 3.58 -13.04
CA ARG A 38 -17.58 2.68 -12.02
C ARG A 38 -17.60 3.33 -10.63
N PHE A 39 -17.33 4.63 -10.53
CA PHE A 39 -17.38 5.37 -9.28
C PHE A 39 -18.75 5.44 -8.65
N SER A 40 -19.81 5.51 -9.47
CA SER A 40 -21.18 5.52 -8.95
C SER A 40 -21.53 4.25 -8.17
N GLN A 41 -20.81 3.14 -8.42
CA GLN A 41 -21.02 1.85 -7.74
C GLN A 41 -20.30 1.76 -6.39
N ILE A 42 -19.29 2.60 -6.14
CA ILE A 42 -18.59 2.63 -4.86
C ILE A 42 -19.46 3.39 -3.84
N PRO A 43 -19.88 2.75 -2.73
CA PRO A 43 -20.69 3.41 -1.72
C PRO A 43 -19.86 4.46 -0.99
N MET A 44 -19.99 5.71 -1.43
CA MET A 44 -19.36 6.89 -0.84
C MET A 44 -20.43 7.92 -0.49
N SER A 45 -20.22 8.65 0.60
CA SER A 45 -21.05 9.80 0.93
C SER A 45 -20.90 10.89 -0.14
N LYS A 46 -21.96 11.71 -0.31
CA LYS A 46 -21.96 12.81 -1.29
C LYS A 46 -20.80 13.78 -1.08
N CYS A 47 -20.56 14.17 0.18
CA CYS A 47 -19.46 15.06 0.57
C CYS A 47 -18.09 14.48 0.15
N MET A 48 -17.86 13.19 0.37
CA MET A 48 -16.60 12.56 -0.05
C MET A 48 -16.47 12.49 -1.57
N ARG A 49 -17.58 12.32 -2.28
CA ARG A 49 -17.58 12.28 -3.75
C ARG A 49 -17.23 13.63 -4.36
N ASP A 50 -17.65 14.73 -3.75
CA ASP A 50 -17.35 16.09 -4.22
C ASP A 50 -15.86 16.47 -4.02
N LEU A 51 -15.17 15.80 -3.09
CA LEU A 51 -13.74 16.01 -2.84
C LEU A 51 -12.82 15.25 -3.80
N CYS A 52 -13.31 14.17 -4.40
CA CYS A 52 -12.49 13.34 -5.27
C CYS A 52 -12.57 13.79 -6.72
N LYS A 53 -11.42 14.01 -7.35
CA LYS A 53 -11.31 14.48 -8.73
C LYS A 53 -11.07 13.32 -9.71
N GLU A 54 -11.29 13.57 -11.00
CA GLU A 54 -11.06 12.57 -12.05
C GLU A 54 -9.59 12.08 -12.05
N GLU A 55 -8.64 12.95 -11.73
CA GLU A 55 -7.21 12.64 -11.70
C GLU A 55 -6.83 11.65 -10.59
N ASP A 56 -7.54 11.69 -9.46
CA ASP A 56 -7.30 10.82 -8.30
C ASP A 56 -7.58 9.35 -8.63
N TYR A 57 -8.21 9.10 -9.77
CA TYR A 57 -8.77 7.81 -10.15
C TYR A 57 -8.14 7.19 -11.40
N THR A 58 -7.08 7.80 -11.89
CA THR A 58 -6.28 7.32 -13.02
C THR A 58 -5.83 5.86 -12.85
N PHE A 59 -5.60 5.40 -11.61
CA PHE A 59 -5.24 4.01 -11.30
C PHE A 59 -6.32 2.98 -11.69
N LEU A 60 -7.61 3.36 -11.72
CA LEU A 60 -8.69 2.45 -12.14
C LEU A 60 -8.73 2.19 -13.65
N ASN A 61 -8.08 3.04 -14.46
CA ASN A 61 -7.92 2.78 -15.89
C ASN A 61 -6.94 1.64 -16.16
N CYS A 62 -5.95 1.44 -15.28
CA CYS A 62 -4.97 0.36 -15.43
C CYS A 62 -5.59 -1.03 -15.20
N LEU A 63 -6.61 -1.13 -14.33
CA LEU A 63 -7.32 -2.40 -14.05
C LEU A 63 -8.12 -2.92 -15.24
N GLY A 64 -8.52 -2.06 -16.19
CA GLY A 64 -9.30 -2.47 -17.36
C GLY A 64 -8.47 -2.85 -18.59
N LYS A 65 -7.14 -2.69 -18.55
CA LYS A 65 -6.25 -2.83 -19.71
C LYS A 65 -5.11 -3.83 -19.43
N GLN A 66 -5.38 -4.92 -18.72
CA GLN A 66 -4.35 -5.90 -18.39
C GLN A 66 -3.85 -6.73 -19.59
N ASP A 67 -4.43 -6.61 -20.79
CA ASP A 67 -4.09 -7.51 -21.91
C ASP A 67 -2.88 -7.09 -22.77
N GLU A 68 -2.24 -5.93 -22.58
CA GLU A 68 -1.23 -5.45 -23.56
C GLU A 68 0.09 -4.87 -23.02
N ARG A 69 0.50 -5.16 -21.78
CA ARG A 69 1.81 -4.69 -21.26
C ARG A 69 2.60 -5.78 -20.53
N LEU A 70 3.08 -6.76 -21.31
CA LEU A 70 3.92 -7.86 -20.83
C LEU A 70 5.38 -7.42 -20.53
N GLU A 71 5.85 -6.31 -21.12
CA GLU A 71 7.27 -5.89 -21.04
C GLU A 71 7.64 -5.09 -19.77
N ASP A 72 6.69 -4.42 -19.10
CA ASP A 72 6.94 -3.71 -17.82
C ASP A 72 6.85 -4.64 -16.58
N SER A 73 6.52 -5.91 -16.79
CA SER A 73 6.16 -6.87 -15.73
C SER A 73 7.31 -7.20 -14.79
N THR A 74 8.54 -7.29 -15.31
CA THR A 74 9.72 -7.72 -14.53
C THR A 74 10.28 -6.59 -13.65
N CYS A 75 10.17 -5.33 -14.09
CA CYS A 75 10.61 -4.17 -13.32
C CYS A 75 9.67 -3.91 -12.12
N LEU A 76 8.36 -4.01 -12.33
CA LEU A 76 7.37 -3.85 -11.26
C LEU A 76 7.41 -4.98 -10.22
N GLU A 77 7.78 -6.19 -10.63
CA GLU A 77 7.93 -7.34 -9.73
C GLU A 77 9.13 -7.17 -8.77
N SER A 78 10.24 -6.61 -9.28
CA SER A 78 11.42 -6.28 -8.47
C SER A 78 11.12 -5.19 -7.41
N GLU A 79 10.44 -4.10 -7.78
CA GLU A 79 10.06 -3.04 -6.84
C GLU A 79 9.07 -3.54 -5.77
N TYR A 80 8.15 -4.42 -6.16
CA TYR A 80 7.21 -5.03 -5.22
C TYR A 80 7.92 -5.93 -4.21
N GLN A 81 8.89 -6.71 -4.66
CA GLN A 81 9.67 -7.60 -3.81
C GLN A 81 10.52 -6.81 -2.80
N GLU A 82 11.24 -5.78 -3.24
CA GLU A 82 12.04 -4.93 -2.34
C GLU A 82 11.18 -4.29 -1.25
N LYS A 83 10.00 -3.79 -1.61
CA LYS A 83 9.05 -3.18 -0.68
C LYS A 83 8.49 -4.18 0.33
N GLN A 84 8.33 -5.45 -0.05
CA GLN A 84 7.93 -6.50 0.88
C GLN A 84 9.06 -6.85 1.85
N GLU A 85 10.28 -6.96 1.35
CA GLU A 85 11.46 -7.20 2.20
C GLU A 85 11.68 -6.06 3.21
N GLU A 86 11.53 -4.81 2.79
CA GLU A 86 11.60 -3.64 3.67
C GLU A 86 10.56 -3.70 4.80
N ARG A 87 9.32 -4.10 4.49
CA ARG A 87 8.25 -4.27 5.50
C ARG A 87 8.58 -5.36 6.51
N ILE A 88 9.18 -6.46 6.04
CA ILE A 88 9.62 -7.55 6.91
C ILE A 88 10.73 -7.06 7.84
N ARG A 89 11.74 -6.35 7.32
CA ARG A 89 12.82 -5.77 8.11
C ARG A 89 12.29 -4.85 9.22
N HIS A 90 11.42 -3.90 8.89
CA HIS A 90 10.84 -3.00 9.89
C HIS A 90 9.96 -3.73 10.92
N ARG A 91 9.31 -4.83 10.55
CA ARG A 91 8.59 -5.65 11.53
C ARG A 91 9.56 -6.32 12.49
N GLN A 92 10.64 -6.92 11.98
CA GLN A 92 11.65 -7.59 12.79
C GLN A 92 12.37 -6.62 13.73
N GLU A 93 12.73 -5.43 13.25
CA GLU A 93 13.38 -4.39 14.05
C GLU A 93 12.49 -3.96 15.23
N ARG A 94 11.19 -3.73 14.99
CA ARG A 94 10.24 -3.41 16.06
C ARG A 94 10.12 -4.53 17.08
N GLU A 95 10.02 -5.77 16.61
CA GLU A 95 9.91 -6.94 17.49
C GLU A 95 11.17 -7.12 18.34
N GLN A 96 12.35 -6.90 17.74
CA GLN A 96 13.62 -6.97 18.46
C GLN A 96 13.71 -5.88 19.55
N LEU A 97 13.35 -4.65 19.22
CA LEU A 97 13.33 -3.54 20.18
C LEU A 97 12.33 -3.80 21.32
N GLU A 98 11.17 -4.39 21.03
CA GLU A 98 10.18 -4.76 22.05
C GLU A 98 10.72 -5.86 22.97
N ARG A 99 11.38 -6.89 22.41
CA ARG A 99 12.03 -7.93 23.21
C ARG A 99 13.12 -7.36 24.10
N GLU A 100 13.97 -6.47 23.57
CA GLU A 100 15.03 -5.83 24.37
C GLU A 100 14.45 -5.02 25.53
N LYS A 101 13.42 -4.21 25.27
CA LYS A 101 12.70 -3.47 26.32
C LYS A 101 12.05 -4.39 27.36
N GLN A 102 11.56 -5.56 26.93
CA GLN A 102 10.99 -6.54 27.84
C GLN A 102 12.08 -7.16 28.73
N CYS A 103 13.21 -7.58 28.14
CA CYS A 103 14.35 -8.09 28.89
C CYS A 103 14.85 -7.08 29.93
N GLU A 104 14.96 -5.80 29.55
CA GLU A 104 15.40 -4.74 30.48
C GLU A 104 14.44 -4.59 31.66
N LYS A 105 13.12 -4.61 31.41
CA LYS A 105 12.10 -4.56 32.48
C LYS A 105 12.17 -5.77 33.39
N GLU A 106 12.36 -6.96 32.84
CA GLU A 106 12.50 -8.19 33.62
C GLU A 106 13.77 -8.17 34.48
N GLU A 107 14.87 -7.64 33.96
CA GLU A 107 16.12 -7.47 34.71
C GLU A 107 15.95 -6.45 35.85
N GLN A 108 15.36 -5.29 35.57
CA GLN A 108 15.03 -4.29 36.59
C GLN A 108 14.12 -4.86 37.69
N GLN A 109 13.13 -5.68 37.31
CA GLN A 109 12.23 -6.34 38.26
C GLN A 109 12.98 -7.36 39.12
N LYS A 110 13.86 -8.18 38.52
CA LYS A 110 14.71 -9.12 39.27
C LYS A 110 15.61 -8.39 40.25
N ASP A 111 16.23 -7.30 39.83
CA ASP A 111 17.11 -6.52 40.71
C ASP A 111 16.35 -5.81 41.82
N PHE A 112 15.15 -5.33 41.56
CA PHE A 112 14.26 -4.85 42.60
C PHE A 112 13.90 -5.95 43.60
N GLN A 113 13.50 -7.14 43.13
CA GLN A 113 13.18 -8.27 44.00
C GLN A 113 14.39 -8.68 44.85
N LYS A 114 15.60 -8.78 44.26
CA LYS A 114 16.84 -9.06 45.01
C LYS A 114 17.05 -8.03 46.13
N LYS A 115 16.91 -6.74 45.83
CA LYS A 115 17.08 -5.66 46.84
C LYS A 115 16.08 -5.79 47.97
N VAL A 116 14.81 -6.05 47.67
CA VAL A 116 13.76 -6.26 48.69
C VAL A 116 14.09 -7.46 49.58
N VAL A 117 14.44 -8.60 48.99
CA VAL A 117 14.80 -9.82 49.76
C VAL A 117 16.02 -9.57 50.66
N LEU A 118 17.04 -8.87 50.16
CA LEU A 118 18.22 -8.54 50.96
C LEU A 118 17.89 -7.61 52.12
N GLN A 119 17.05 -6.60 51.88
CA GLN A 119 16.58 -5.69 52.91
C GLN A 119 15.78 -6.43 54.01
N ASP A 120 14.87 -7.32 53.62
CA ASP A 120 14.06 -8.12 54.56
C ASP A 120 14.93 -9.05 55.42
N LEU A 121 16.04 -9.54 54.88
CA LEU A 121 17.01 -10.37 55.59
C LEU A 121 18.05 -9.56 56.39
N GLY A 122 17.99 -8.22 56.34
CA GLY A 122 18.96 -7.34 57.01
C GLY A 122 20.37 -7.42 56.42
N LEU A 123 20.50 -7.85 55.17
CA LEU A 123 21.77 -7.99 54.46
C LEU A 123 22.04 -6.75 53.61
N ASP A 124 23.29 -6.27 53.63
CA ASP A 124 23.69 -5.13 52.83
C ASP A 124 23.79 -5.53 51.34
N PRO A 125 23.05 -4.87 50.42
CA PRO A 125 23.11 -5.15 48.99
C PRO A 125 24.47 -4.89 48.32
N GLY A 126 25.41 -4.24 49.02
CA GLY A 126 26.81 -4.10 48.59
C GLY A 126 27.75 -5.23 49.04
N SER A 127 27.27 -6.22 49.79
CA SER A 127 28.09 -7.28 50.36
C SER A 127 28.43 -8.36 49.32
N GLU A 128 29.71 -8.60 49.06
CA GLU A 128 30.22 -9.66 48.15
C GLU A 128 30.09 -11.09 48.72
N ASN A 129 29.09 -11.34 49.57
CA ASN A 129 28.97 -12.61 50.25
C ASN A 129 28.50 -13.73 49.28
N GLU A 130 29.36 -14.70 48.98
CA GLU A 130 29.10 -15.84 48.08
C GLU A 130 27.81 -16.61 48.46
N SER A 131 27.49 -16.69 49.76
CA SER A 131 26.25 -17.29 50.27
C SER A 131 24.99 -16.59 49.75
N VAL A 132 25.04 -15.25 49.70
CA VAL A 132 23.95 -14.41 49.19
C VAL A 132 23.78 -14.60 47.69
N LYS A 133 24.89 -14.69 46.95
CA LYS A 133 24.88 -14.95 45.51
C LYS A 133 24.22 -16.29 45.18
N HIS A 134 24.53 -17.35 45.94
CA HIS A 134 23.89 -18.66 45.80
C HIS A 134 22.39 -18.64 46.15
N LEU A 135 21.96 -17.84 47.13
CA LEU A 135 20.55 -17.68 47.46
C LEU A 135 19.79 -16.96 46.33
N LEU A 136 20.35 -15.88 45.78
CA LEU A 136 19.75 -15.12 44.69
C LEU A 136 19.71 -15.88 43.37
N MET A 137 20.61 -16.84 43.14
CA MET A 137 20.57 -17.72 41.96
C MET A 137 19.47 -18.79 42.01
N ARG A 138 18.89 -19.07 43.19
CA ARG A 138 17.81 -20.07 43.35
C ARG A 138 16.41 -19.49 43.18
N LEU A 139 16.28 -18.16 43.19
CA LEU A 139 15.05 -17.41 42.95
C LEU A 139 14.94 -17.07 41.46
#